data_AF-A0A7V5AL46-F1
#
_entry.id   AF-A0A7V5AL46-F1
#
_cell.length_a   1.000
_cell.length_b   1.000
_cell.length_c   1.000
_cell.angle_alpha   90.00
_cell.angle_beta   90.00
_cell.angle_gamma   90.00
#
_symmetry.space_group_name_H-M   'P 1'
#
loop_
_entity.id
_entity.type
_entity.pdbx_description
1 polymer ?
#
loop_
_entity_poly.entity_id
_entity_poly.type
_entity_poly.pdbx_seq_one_letter_code
_entity_poly.pdbx_strand_id
1 'polypeptide(L)'
;MREAVIVSGARTAVGSFGGSLKGVKVVDMGALVIKEALKRAGLRPSVGDSMKAFRPKGLGEFEMTELNRKFYDYDPSLTPVFIDECIMGNVLQAGIGQNPARQAAIYAGLPEETNAFTVNKVCASGMKAIALAAQAIKAGEAEIVVAGGMENMSNVPYGLLEARWGYRMNMPF
;
A
#
# COMPACT_ATOMS: atom_id res chain seq x y z
N MET A 1 -7.36 20.61 -17.30
CA MET A 1 -6.94 19.40 -16.58
C MET A 1 -5.57 19.67 -15.99
N ARG A 2 -5.32 19.26 -14.73
CA ARG A 2 -3.96 19.35 -14.15
C ARG A 2 -3.03 18.40 -14.91
N GLU A 3 -1.72 18.68 -14.88
CA GLU A 3 -0.71 17.76 -15.41
C GLU A 3 -0.25 16.82 -14.29
N ALA A 4 -0.16 15.52 -14.59
CA ALA A 4 0.36 14.52 -13.67
C ALA A 4 1.78 14.14 -14.08
N VAL A 5 2.71 14.20 -13.14
CA VAL A 5 4.13 13.90 -13.36
C VAL A 5 4.61 12.80 -12.40
N ILE A 6 5.60 12.01 -12.83
CA ILE A 6 6.25 11.01 -11.97
C ILE A 6 7.48 11.66 -11.34
N VAL A 7 7.51 11.73 -10.01
CA VAL A 7 8.61 12.39 -9.26
C VAL A 7 9.71 11.39 -8.88
N SER A 8 9.38 10.12 -8.65
CA SER A 8 10.35 9.08 -8.35
C SER A 8 9.80 7.67 -8.61
N GLY A 9 10.67 6.66 -8.51
CA GLY A 9 10.29 5.26 -8.59
C GLY A 9 11.31 4.33 -7.92
N ALA A 10 10.81 3.22 -7.39
CA ALA A 10 11.62 2.18 -6.78
C ALA A 10 11.01 0.80 -7.05
N ARG A 11 11.84 -0.23 -7.01
CA ARG A 11 11.43 -1.63 -7.09
C ARG A 11 12.37 -2.50 -6.28
N THR A 12 11.87 -3.64 -5.81
CA THR A 12 12.72 -4.70 -5.29
C THR A 12 13.45 -5.42 -6.43
N ALA A 13 14.37 -6.33 -6.07
CA ALA A 13 14.74 -7.41 -6.97
C ALA A 13 13.51 -8.31 -7.27
N VAL A 14 13.55 -9.05 -8.37
CA VAL A 14 12.55 -10.07 -8.70
C VAL A 14 13.07 -11.43 -8.26
N GLY A 15 12.38 -12.08 -7.33
CA GLY A 15 12.73 -13.42 -6.86
C GLY A 15 12.15 -14.51 -7.76
N SER A 16 12.86 -15.63 -7.90
CA SER A 16 12.28 -16.86 -8.47
C SER A 16 11.30 -17.50 -7.49
N PHE A 17 10.35 -18.29 -8.00
CA PHE A 17 9.40 -19.05 -7.17
C PHE A 17 10.15 -19.96 -6.19
N GLY A 18 9.81 -19.87 -4.89
CA GLY A 18 10.52 -20.61 -3.84
C GLY A 18 11.96 -20.16 -3.58
N GLY A 19 12.37 -19.03 -4.15
CA GLY A 19 13.72 -18.49 -4.06
C GLY A 19 13.93 -17.52 -2.90
N SER A 20 14.77 -16.50 -3.13
CA SER A 20 15.29 -15.57 -2.11
C SER A 20 14.21 -14.77 -1.36
N LEU A 21 13.07 -14.49 -2.00
CA LEU A 21 12.00 -13.67 -1.41
C LEU A 21 10.83 -14.49 -0.84
N LYS A 22 10.92 -15.83 -0.80
CA LYS A 22 9.82 -16.70 -0.35
C LYS A 22 9.38 -16.46 1.09
N GLY A 23 10.23 -15.91 1.95
CA GLY A 23 9.93 -15.65 3.36
C GLY A 23 9.45 -14.24 3.65
N VAL A 24 9.40 -13.36 2.64
CA VAL A 24 9.08 -11.95 2.80
C VAL A 24 7.60 -11.73 2.52
N LYS A 25 6.86 -11.14 3.47
CA LYS A 25 5.44 -10.85 3.22
C LYS A 25 5.32 -9.82 2.10
N VAL A 26 4.33 -10.00 1.24
CA VAL A 26 4.07 -9.08 0.13
C VAL A 26 3.85 -7.63 0.57
N VAL A 27 3.19 -7.42 1.72
CA VAL A 27 2.99 -6.07 2.28
C VAL A 27 4.28 -5.40 2.73
N ASP A 28 5.27 -6.18 3.20
CA ASP A 28 6.59 -5.65 3.59
C ASP A 28 7.39 -5.26 2.34
N MET A 29 7.25 -6.02 1.24
CA MET A 29 7.83 -5.64 -0.06
C MET A 29 7.21 -4.34 -0.59
N GLY A 30 5.88 -4.22 -0.49
CA GLY A 30 5.17 -2.99 -0.84
C GLY A 30 5.63 -1.80 0.01
N ALA A 31 5.72 -1.99 1.32
CA ALA A 31 6.16 -0.95 2.25
C ALA A 31 7.58 -0.46 1.93
N LEU A 32 8.50 -1.39 1.64
CA LEU A 32 9.87 -1.07 1.25
C LEU A 32 9.93 -0.17 0.01
N VAL A 33 9.20 -0.53 -1.05
CA VAL A 33 9.26 0.25 -2.31
C VAL A 33 8.56 1.59 -2.21
N ILE A 34 7.48 1.70 -1.42
CA ILE A 34 6.82 2.98 -1.14
C ILE A 34 7.79 3.92 -0.42
N LYS A 35 8.39 3.43 0.67
CA LYS A 35 9.33 4.20 1.48
C LYS A 35 10.55 4.64 0.68
N GLU A 36 11.11 3.74 -0.11
CA GLU A 36 12.27 4.03 -0.97
C GLU A 36 11.93 5.06 -2.06
N ALA A 37 10.74 4.98 -2.67
CA ALA A 37 10.29 5.98 -3.64
C ALA A 37 10.19 7.38 -3.02
N LEU A 38 9.63 7.49 -1.81
CA LEU A 38 9.53 8.76 -1.08
C LEU A 38 10.90 9.32 -0.69
N LYS A 39 11.79 8.49 -0.13
CA LYS A 39 13.16 8.90 0.23
C LYS A 39 13.95 9.39 -0.99
N ARG A 40 13.85 8.71 -2.13
CA ARG A 40 14.49 9.14 -3.40
C ARG A 40 13.94 10.46 -3.94
N ALA A 41 12.68 10.76 -3.68
CA ALA A 41 12.08 12.03 -4.03
C ALA A 41 12.47 13.18 -3.07
N GLY A 42 13.20 12.89 -1.98
CA GLY A 42 13.49 13.87 -0.94
C GLY A 42 12.30 14.16 -0.03
N LEU A 43 11.31 13.26 0.04
CA LEU A 43 10.02 13.50 0.69
C LEU A 43 9.84 12.64 1.96
N ARG A 44 9.09 13.17 2.93
CA ARG A 44 8.60 12.41 4.09
C ARG A 44 7.10 12.61 4.30
N PRO A 45 6.33 11.56 4.63
CA PRO A 45 4.91 11.70 4.96
C PRO A 45 4.70 12.56 6.20
N SER A 46 3.68 13.40 6.18
CA SER A 46 3.29 14.25 7.30
C SER A 46 1.81 14.60 7.20
N VAL A 47 1.18 14.92 8.33
CA VAL A 47 -0.22 15.33 8.41
C VAL A 47 -0.27 16.81 8.75
N GLY A 48 -0.96 17.61 7.94
CA GLY A 48 -1.18 19.03 8.22
C GLY A 48 -2.18 19.27 9.34
N ASP A 49 -2.12 20.44 9.97
CA ASP A 49 -2.98 20.79 11.12
C ASP A 49 -4.47 20.78 10.78
N SER A 50 -4.84 21.14 9.55
CA SER A 50 -6.22 21.06 9.06
C SER A 50 -6.78 19.64 9.11
N MET A 51 -5.98 18.65 8.73
CA MET A 51 -6.39 17.25 8.76
C MET A 51 -6.45 16.72 10.20
N LYS A 52 -5.50 17.11 11.05
CA LYS A 52 -5.52 16.80 12.48
C LYS A 52 -6.76 17.35 13.18
N ALA A 53 -7.28 18.51 12.76
CA ALA A 53 -8.49 19.10 13.33
C ALA A 53 -9.76 18.25 13.15
N PHE A 54 -9.79 17.34 12.16
CA PHE A 54 -10.89 16.40 11.95
C PHE A 54 -10.79 15.12 12.80
N ARG A 55 -9.73 14.94 13.59
CA ARG A 55 -9.58 13.76 14.44
C ARG A 55 -10.66 13.74 15.53
N PRO A 56 -11.29 12.59 15.80
CA PRO A 56 -12.24 12.47 16.90
C PRO A 56 -11.57 12.77 18.24
N LYS A 57 -12.07 13.79 18.96
CA LYS A 57 -11.54 14.19 20.29
C LYS A 57 -11.48 13.04 21.29
N GLY A 58 -12.38 12.05 21.18
CA GLY A 58 -12.42 10.88 22.06
C GLY A 58 -11.21 9.93 21.95
N LEU A 59 -10.37 10.08 20.91
CA LEU A 59 -9.14 9.30 20.76
C LEU A 59 -7.92 9.97 21.41
N GLY A 60 -8.11 11.15 22.02
CA GLY A 60 -7.03 11.97 22.59
C GLY A 60 -6.22 12.73 21.53
N GLU A 61 -5.27 13.53 22.01
CA GLU A 61 -4.34 14.26 21.16
C GLU A 61 -3.02 13.49 21.05
N PHE A 62 -2.63 13.17 19.81
CA PHE A 62 -1.37 12.51 19.51
C PHE A 62 -0.84 12.97 18.17
N GLU A 63 0.48 13.01 18.01
CA GLU A 63 1.10 13.32 16.72
C GLU A 63 1.06 12.12 15.77
N MET A 64 1.50 10.96 16.26
CA MET A 64 1.49 9.67 15.56
C MET A 64 1.01 8.57 16.51
N THR A 65 0.29 7.60 15.99
CA THR A 65 -0.03 6.37 16.73
C THR A 65 1.23 5.55 17.01
N GLU A 66 1.13 4.60 17.93
CA GLU A 66 2.20 3.63 18.20
C GLU A 66 2.60 2.85 16.94
N LEU A 67 1.61 2.44 16.14
CA LEU A 67 1.82 1.70 14.91
C LEU A 67 2.61 2.51 13.88
N ASN A 68 2.23 3.77 13.67
CA ASN A 68 2.94 4.63 12.73
C ASN A 68 4.35 4.95 13.21
N ARG A 69 4.53 5.23 14.50
CA ARG A 69 5.87 5.47 15.08
C ARG A 69 6.82 4.29 14.86
N LYS A 70 6.33 3.06 14.91
CA LYS A 70 7.13 1.85 14.68
C LYS A 70 7.72 1.78 13.27
N PHE A 71 7.01 2.29 12.27
CA PHE A 71 7.39 2.16 10.85
C PHE A 71 7.92 3.46 10.24
N TYR A 72 7.83 4.57 10.97
CA TYR A 72 8.31 5.88 10.55
C TYR A 72 9.81 6.04 10.81
N ASP A 73 10.60 5.94 9.75
CA ASP A 73 12.07 6.02 9.75
C ASP A 73 12.58 7.03 8.69
N TYR A 74 11.89 8.16 8.57
CA TYR A 74 12.26 9.23 7.65
C TYR A 74 13.20 10.22 8.32
N ASP A 75 14.21 10.68 7.57
CA ASP A 75 15.09 11.76 8.01
C ASP A 75 14.27 13.06 8.16
N PRO A 76 14.31 13.75 9.31
CA PRO A 76 13.58 15.00 9.51
C PRO A 76 13.89 16.12 8.50
N SER A 77 15.07 16.09 7.88
CA SER A 77 15.51 17.05 6.86
C SER A 77 14.76 16.93 5.53
N LEU A 78 14.10 15.79 5.28
CA LEU A 78 13.28 15.59 4.08
C LEU A 78 12.06 16.50 4.08
N THR A 79 11.60 16.88 2.89
CA THR A 79 10.46 17.77 2.72
C THR A 79 9.17 17.09 3.19
N PRO A 80 8.46 17.67 4.18
CA PRO A 80 7.18 17.13 4.64
C PRO A 80 6.10 17.31 3.58
N VAL A 81 5.38 16.24 3.26
CA VAL A 81 4.24 16.24 2.34
C VAL A 81 3.10 15.39 2.90
N PHE A 82 1.86 15.76 2.57
CA PHE A 82 0.72 14.88 2.80
C PHE A 82 0.53 14.00 1.55
N ILE A 83 0.37 12.69 1.76
CA ILE A 83 0.06 11.75 0.68
C ILE A 83 -1.45 11.57 0.69
N ASP A 84 -2.12 12.01 -0.37
CA ASP A 84 -3.58 11.96 -0.45
C ASP A 84 -4.08 10.52 -0.57
N GLU A 85 -3.38 9.71 -1.38
CA GLU A 85 -3.79 8.35 -1.67
C GLU A 85 -2.61 7.40 -1.94
N CYS A 86 -2.77 6.13 -1.55
CA CYS A 86 -1.87 5.03 -1.84
C CYS A 86 -2.61 3.93 -2.61
N ILE A 87 -2.27 3.75 -3.88
CA ILE A 87 -2.91 2.79 -4.78
C ILE A 87 -1.92 1.68 -5.11
N MET A 88 -2.16 0.47 -4.61
CA MET A 88 -1.24 -0.66 -4.87
C MET A 88 -1.96 -1.80 -5.57
N GLY A 89 -1.37 -2.28 -6.65
CA GLY A 89 -1.79 -3.48 -7.34
C GLY A 89 -1.37 -4.74 -6.58
N ASN A 90 -2.31 -5.65 -6.29
CA ASN A 90 -2.00 -6.98 -5.77
C ASN A 90 -3.08 -7.99 -6.23
N VAL A 91 -2.66 -9.09 -6.86
CA VAL A 91 -3.57 -10.03 -7.50
C VAL A 91 -4.00 -11.12 -6.53
N LEU A 92 -3.03 -11.79 -5.91
CA LEU A 92 -3.29 -12.95 -5.06
C LEU A 92 -3.53 -12.53 -3.62
N GLN A 93 -4.71 -11.94 -3.38
CA GLN A 93 -5.07 -11.32 -2.09
C GLN A 93 -5.42 -12.31 -0.96
N ALA A 94 -5.54 -13.60 -1.28
CA ALA A 94 -5.99 -14.62 -0.34
C ALA A 94 -5.01 -14.77 0.85
N GLY A 95 -5.53 -14.66 2.07
CA GLY A 95 -4.75 -14.85 3.30
C GLY A 95 -3.85 -13.68 3.70
N ILE A 96 -3.80 -12.58 2.94
CA ILE A 96 -2.96 -11.40 3.25
C ILE A 96 -3.62 -10.49 4.31
N GLY A 97 -4.94 -10.61 4.49
CA GLY A 97 -5.72 -9.78 5.40
C GLY A 97 -6.39 -8.60 4.70
N GLN A 98 -6.92 -7.68 5.50
CA GLN A 98 -7.72 -6.56 4.99
C GLN A 98 -6.83 -5.57 4.21
N ASN A 99 -7.28 -5.20 3.00
CA ASN A 99 -6.69 -4.16 2.15
C ASN A 99 -5.15 -4.12 2.15
N PRO A 100 -4.47 -5.01 1.40
CA PRO A 100 -3.00 -5.07 1.36
C PRO A 100 -2.30 -3.73 1.12
N ALA A 101 -2.85 -2.87 0.25
CA ALA A 101 -2.32 -1.52 0.00
C ALA A 101 -2.27 -0.67 1.27
N ARG A 102 -3.31 -0.74 2.12
CA ARG A 102 -3.35 -0.04 3.40
C ARG A 102 -2.30 -0.58 4.37
N GLN A 103 -2.11 -1.90 4.42
CA GLN A 103 -1.04 -2.49 5.24
C GLN A 103 0.33 -2.00 4.79
N ALA A 104 0.62 -2.04 3.48
CA ALA A 104 1.86 -1.55 2.92
C ALA A 104 2.08 -0.04 3.15
N ALA A 105 1.03 0.78 3.04
CA ALA A 105 1.08 2.21 3.31
C ALA A 105 1.50 2.49 4.77
N ILE A 106 0.82 1.87 5.74
CA ILE A 106 1.13 2.03 7.16
C ILE A 106 2.55 1.51 7.48
N TYR A 107 2.95 0.36 6.93
CA TYR A 107 4.29 -0.19 7.16
C TYR A 107 5.39 0.61 6.47
N ALA A 108 5.04 1.45 5.48
CA ALA A 108 5.93 2.45 4.91
C ALA A 108 6.00 3.75 5.73
N GLY A 109 5.19 3.88 6.78
CA GLY A 109 5.12 5.08 7.63
C GLY A 109 4.23 6.19 7.07
N LEU A 110 3.30 5.88 6.14
CA LEU A 110 2.26 6.84 5.76
C LEU A 110 1.25 7.00 6.92
N PRO A 111 0.73 8.22 7.14
CA PRO A 111 -0.21 8.48 8.22
C PRO A 111 -1.54 7.75 8.04
N GLU A 112 -2.29 7.54 9.14
CA GLU A 112 -3.59 6.87 9.04
C GLU A 112 -4.59 7.63 8.18
N GLU A 113 -4.43 8.94 8.04
CA GLU A 113 -5.28 9.81 7.25
C GLU A 113 -5.10 9.63 5.74
N THR A 114 -3.98 9.04 5.28
CA THR A 114 -3.78 8.77 3.86
C THR A 114 -4.72 7.66 3.40
N ASN A 115 -5.56 7.94 2.39
CA ASN A 115 -6.43 6.94 1.80
C ASN A 115 -5.60 5.84 1.12
N ALA A 116 -6.09 4.60 1.15
CA ALA A 116 -5.38 3.51 0.47
C ALA A 116 -6.35 2.44 -0.01
N PHE A 117 -6.14 1.93 -1.22
CA PHE A 117 -6.91 0.80 -1.73
C PHE A 117 -6.08 -0.11 -2.62
N THR A 118 -6.49 -1.38 -2.64
CA THR A 118 -5.85 -2.41 -3.44
C THR A 118 -6.60 -2.60 -4.74
N VAL A 119 -5.91 -2.47 -5.88
CA VAL A 119 -6.50 -2.69 -7.20
C VAL A 119 -6.10 -4.06 -7.73
N ASN A 120 -7.05 -4.77 -8.33
CA ASN A 120 -6.78 -6.02 -9.03
C ASN A 120 -7.26 -5.93 -10.49
N LYS A 121 -6.29 -5.89 -11.39
CA LYS A 121 -6.45 -6.06 -12.84
C LYS A 121 -5.45 -7.10 -13.35
N VAL A 122 -5.30 -8.20 -12.61
CA VAL A 122 -4.33 -9.28 -12.87
C VAL A 122 -2.94 -8.69 -13.11
N CYS A 123 -2.22 -9.09 -14.18
CA CYS A 123 -0.88 -8.62 -14.49
C CYS A 123 -0.79 -7.10 -14.66
N ALA A 124 -1.89 -6.44 -15.01
CA ALA A 124 -1.95 -4.99 -15.23
C ALA A 124 -2.20 -4.20 -13.93
N SER A 125 -2.32 -4.83 -12.76
CA SER A 125 -2.69 -4.17 -11.51
C SER A 125 -1.77 -3.00 -11.15
N GLY A 126 -0.45 -3.20 -11.23
CA GLY A 126 0.51 -2.13 -10.90
C GLY A 126 0.44 -0.94 -11.87
N MET A 127 0.27 -1.20 -13.16
CA MET A 127 0.11 -0.15 -14.16
C MET A 127 -1.26 0.54 -14.04
N LYS A 128 -2.31 -0.21 -13.69
CA LYS A 128 -3.64 0.35 -13.46
C LYS A 128 -3.66 1.26 -12.22
N ALA A 129 -2.88 0.94 -11.18
CA ALA A 129 -2.70 1.82 -10.04
C ALA A 129 -2.13 3.19 -10.45
N ILE A 130 -1.06 3.20 -11.26
CA ILE A 130 -0.46 4.43 -11.78
C ILE A 130 -1.45 5.21 -12.67
N ALA A 131 -2.21 4.51 -13.51
CA ALA A 131 -3.23 5.15 -14.34
C ALA A 131 -4.36 5.79 -13.50
N LEU A 132 -4.80 5.14 -12.42
CA LEU A 132 -5.78 5.69 -11.49
C LEU A 132 -5.24 6.93 -10.75
N ALA A 133 -3.99 6.88 -10.28
CA ALA A 133 -3.33 8.02 -9.66
C ALA A 133 -3.26 9.24 -10.60
N ALA A 134 -2.85 9.02 -11.85
CA ALA A 134 -2.83 10.08 -12.85
C ALA A 134 -4.22 10.63 -13.15
N GLN A 135 -5.27 9.78 -13.11
CA GLN A 135 -6.66 10.23 -13.27
C GLN A 135 -7.10 11.12 -12.11
N ALA A 136 -6.83 10.72 -10.86
CA ALA A 136 -7.16 11.50 -9.67
C ALA A 136 -6.48 12.89 -9.68
N ILE A 137 -5.19 12.94 -10.03
CA ILE A 137 -4.45 14.21 -10.14
C ILE A 137 -5.04 15.08 -11.26
N LYS A 138 -5.28 14.52 -12.45
CA LYS A 138 -5.84 15.26 -13.60
C LYS A 138 -7.24 15.82 -13.31
N ALA A 139 -8.03 15.09 -12.53
CA ALA A 139 -9.36 15.47 -12.06
C ALA A 139 -9.32 16.53 -10.95
N GLY A 140 -8.16 16.74 -10.31
CA GLY A 140 -8.01 17.66 -9.17
C GLY A 140 -8.48 17.08 -7.84
N GLU A 141 -8.62 15.75 -7.75
CA GLU A 141 -9.04 15.02 -6.54
C GLU A 141 -7.86 14.72 -5.61
N ALA A 142 -6.64 14.68 -6.14
CA ALA A 142 -5.41 14.44 -5.39
C ALA A 142 -4.27 15.32 -5.93
N GLU A 143 -3.27 15.56 -5.10
CA GLU A 143 -2.04 16.27 -5.46
C GLU A 143 -0.82 15.36 -5.43
N ILE A 144 -0.72 14.51 -4.40
CA ILE A 144 0.39 13.58 -4.22
C ILE A 144 -0.16 12.19 -3.96
N VAL A 145 0.11 11.27 -4.89
CA VAL A 145 -0.34 9.88 -4.83
C VAL A 145 0.86 8.95 -4.91
N VAL A 146 0.88 7.93 -4.06
CA VAL A 146 1.79 6.79 -4.19
C VAL A 146 1.08 5.71 -4.98
N ALA A 147 1.68 5.24 -6.07
CA ALA A 147 1.08 4.20 -6.90
C ALA A 147 2.10 3.16 -7.36
N GLY A 148 1.69 1.90 -7.38
CA GLY A 148 2.56 0.80 -7.80
C GLY A 148 1.90 -0.56 -7.67
N GLY A 149 2.70 -1.60 -7.43
CA GLY A 149 2.21 -2.95 -7.23
C GLY A 149 3.17 -3.81 -6.42
N MET A 150 2.64 -4.89 -5.88
CA MET A 150 3.36 -5.85 -5.06
C MET A 150 2.75 -7.25 -5.23
N GLU A 151 3.60 -8.27 -5.25
CA GLU A 151 3.16 -9.65 -5.36
C GLU A 151 4.17 -10.59 -4.70
N ASN A 152 3.68 -11.66 -4.06
CA ASN A 152 4.52 -12.78 -3.65
C ASN A 152 3.81 -14.11 -3.93
N MET A 153 4.05 -14.65 -5.12
CA MET A 153 3.48 -15.93 -5.55
C MET A 153 3.94 -17.12 -4.69
N SER A 154 5.07 -17.00 -4.00
CA SER A 154 5.60 -18.10 -3.16
C SER A 154 4.85 -18.25 -1.84
N ASN A 155 4.06 -17.26 -1.41
CA ASN A 155 3.29 -17.28 -0.16
C ASN A 155 1.79 -17.49 -0.35
N VAL A 156 1.35 -17.80 -1.58
CA VAL A 156 -0.06 -18.00 -1.88
C VAL A 156 -0.55 -19.24 -1.12
N PRO A 157 -1.60 -19.12 -0.29
CA PRO A 157 -2.12 -20.25 0.45
C PRO A 157 -2.90 -21.19 -0.47
N TYR A 158 -3.02 -22.46 -0.05
CA TYR A 158 -4.02 -23.37 -0.60
C TYR A 158 -5.41 -22.98 -0.09
N GLY A 159 -6.42 -23.11 -0.96
CA GLY A 159 -7.82 -22.90 -0.61
C GLY A 159 -8.59 -24.22 -0.56
N LEU A 160 -9.42 -24.38 0.47
CA LEU A 160 -10.38 -25.48 0.60
C LEU A 160 -11.80 -24.91 0.50
N LEU A 161 -12.37 -24.89 -0.69
CA LEU A 161 -13.56 -24.09 -1.01
C LEU A 161 -14.82 -24.50 -0.23
N GLU A 162 -15.01 -25.79 0.03
CA GLU A 162 -16.21 -26.28 0.73
C GLU A 162 -15.99 -26.47 2.23
N ALA A 163 -14.75 -26.27 2.73
CA ALA A 163 -14.41 -26.51 4.14
C ALA A 163 -15.20 -25.65 5.12
N ARG A 164 -15.80 -24.53 4.67
CA ARG A 164 -16.67 -23.70 5.52
C ARG A 164 -17.91 -24.45 6.00
N TRP A 165 -18.50 -25.27 5.14
CA TRP A 165 -19.76 -25.98 5.41
C TRP A 165 -19.61 -27.52 5.43
N GLY A 166 -18.44 -28.02 5.01
CA GLY A 166 -18.07 -29.43 5.01
C GLY A 166 -18.27 -30.10 3.66
N TYR A 167 -17.30 -30.92 3.26
CA TYR A 167 -17.31 -31.69 2.00
C TYR A 167 -18.27 -32.89 2.00
N ARG A 168 -18.85 -33.24 3.16
CA ARG A 168 -19.63 -34.47 3.39
C ARG A 168 -18.87 -35.71 2.86
N MET A 169 -19.31 -36.26 1.74
CA MET A 169 -18.73 -37.36 0.99
C MET A 169 -18.95 -37.01 -0.48
N ASN A 170 -17.87 -36.96 -1.26
CA ASN A 170 -17.89 -36.56 -2.65
C ASN A 170 -18.81 -37.50 -3.44
N MET A 171 -20.02 -37.06 -3.78
CA MET A 171 -20.83 -37.74 -4.78
C MET A 171 -20.31 -37.27 -6.14
N PRO A 172 -20.04 -38.17 -7.10
CA PRO A 172 -19.32 -37.85 -8.33
C PRO A 172 -20.15 -37.04 -9.37
N PHE A 173 -21.05 -36.17 -8.90
CA PHE A 173 -21.91 -35.33 -9.72
C PHE A 173 -22.06 -33.93 -9.11
#